data_AF-A0AAV3XMR8-F1
#
_entry.id   AF-A0AAV3XMR8-F1
#
_cell.length_a   1.000
_cell.length_b   1.000
_cell.length_c   1.000
_cell.angle_alpha   90.00
_cell.angle_beta   90.00
_cell.angle_gamma   90.00
#
_symmetry.space_group_name_H-M   'P 1'
#
loop_
_entity.id
_entity.type
_entity.pdbx_description
1 polymer ?
#
loop_
_entity_poly.entity_id
_entity_poly.type
_entity_poly.pdbx_seq_one_letter_code
_entity_poly.pdbx_strand_id
1 'polypeptide(L)'
;MRKYIIFQAERRSPNWKERKFQHTLALTDILAEHYDCSDKPIPQPGYRPLEFIRVDQLHDPKQHGHSTHYRTGDWEVTRVESYTPDVPTPHSQYDMVVICHCKYNPINAPLKPMPERQVSIDSFGGDKEAYQNWLESDKQPTEV
;
A
#
# COMPACT_ATOMS: atom_id res chain seq x y z
N MET A 1 -8.11 15.73 -2.18
CA MET A 1 -7.29 15.86 -3.41
C MET A 1 -6.87 14.47 -3.86
N ARG A 2 -7.07 14.10 -5.13
CA ARG A 2 -6.70 12.80 -5.72
C ARG A 2 -5.25 12.83 -6.19
N LYS A 3 -4.38 12.10 -5.49
CA LYS A 3 -2.94 12.02 -5.80
C LYS A 3 -2.62 10.64 -6.38
N TYR A 4 -1.82 10.61 -7.45
CA TYR A 4 -1.17 9.39 -7.91
C TYR A 4 0.30 9.39 -7.53
N ILE A 5 0.71 8.48 -6.66
CA ILE A 5 2.06 8.45 -6.10
C ILE A 5 2.78 7.22 -6.62
N ILE A 6 3.90 7.43 -7.32
CA ILE A 6 4.73 6.38 -7.91
C ILE A 6 6.07 6.35 -7.19
N PHE A 7 6.43 5.22 -6.61
CA PHE A 7 7.77 4.98 -6.07
C PHE A 7 8.61 4.31 -7.15
N GLN A 8 9.71 4.93 -7.53
CA GLN A 8 10.64 4.41 -8.53
C GLN A 8 12.01 4.21 -7.92
N ALA A 9 12.67 3.11 -8.27
CA ALA A 9 14.05 2.88 -7.89
C ALA A 9 14.99 3.78 -8.70
N GLU A 10 16.05 4.26 -8.06
CA GLU A 10 17.11 4.97 -8.77
C GLU A 10 17.81 4.06 -9.79
N ARG A 11 18.40 4.70 -10.81
CA ARG A 11 19.17 4.01 -11.85
C ARG A 11 20.29 3.17 -11.23
N ARG A 12 20.56 2.00 -11.82
CA ARG A 12 21.58 1.04 -11.36
C ARG A 12 21.34 0.51 -9.94
N SER A 13 20.10 0.51 -9.49
CA SER A 13 19.71 -0.11 -8.23
C SER A 13 19.89 -1.64 -8.27
N PRO A 14 20.12 -2.27 -7.11
CA PRO A 14 20.25 -3.73 -7.04
C PRO A 14 18.97 -4.44 -7.49
N ASN A 15 19.13 -5.67 -7.98
CA ASN A 15 18.05 -6.57 -8.39
C ASN A 15 17.10 -6.00 -9.48
N TRP A 16 17.53 -4.97 -10.22
CA TRP A 16 16.73 -4.39 -11.31
C TRP A 16 16.33 -5.43 -12.38
N LYS A 17 17.15 -6.46 -12.61
CA LYS A 17 16.87 -7.56 -13.55
C LYS A 17 15.70 -8.44 -13.13
N GLU A 18 15.44 -8.52 -11.83
CA GLU A 18 14.36 -9.30 -11.23
C GLU A 18 13.06 -8.48 -11.16
N ARG A 19 13.16 -7.14 -11.21
CA ARG A 19 12.01 -6.24 -11.17
C ARG A 19 11.31 -6.21 -12.53
N LYS A 20 10.23 -6.97 -12.64
CA LYS A 20 9.45 -7.12 -13.87
C LYS A 20 7.96 -6.91 -13.60
N PHE A 21 7.27 -6.36 -14.59
CA PHE A 21 5.82 -6.35 -14.57
C PHE A 21 5.26 -7.77 -14.68
N GLN A 22 4.24 -8.08 -13.87
CA GLN A 22 3.67 -9.42 -13.82
C GLN A 22 3.04 -9.86 -15.15
N HIS A 23 2.45 -8.94 -15.90
CA HIS A 23 1.69 -9.25 -17.12
C HIS A 23 2.56 -9.38 -18.38
N THR A 24 3.65 -8.61 -18.49
CA THR A 24 4.51 -8.57 -19.69
C THR A 24 5.92 -9.11 -19.45
N LEU A 25 6.32 -9.31 -18.20
CA LEU A 25 7.69 -9.61 -17.79
C LEU A 25 8.72 -8.54 -18.23
N ALA A 26 8.25 -7.37 -18.68
CA ALA A 26 9.09 -6.24 -19.02
C ALA A 26 9.71 -5.66 -17.76
N LEU A 27 10.97 -5.24 -17.89
CA LEU A 27 11.72 -4.63 -16.79
C LEU A 27 11.08 -3.30 -16.38
N THR A 28 11.05 -3.04 -15.09
CA THR A 28 10.49 -1.81 -14.55
C THR A 28 11.34 -1.27 -13.41
N ASP A 29 11.36 0.06 -13.29
CA ASP A 29 11.92 0.75 -12.14
C ASP A 29 10.85 1.06 -11.08
N ILE A 30 9.58 0.79 -11.37
CA ILE A 30 8.46 1.03 -10.44
C ILE A 30 8.52 0.00 -9.30
N LEU A 31 8.55 0.51 -8.07
CA LEU A 31 8.52 -0.25 -6.83
C LEU A 31 7.10 -0.42 -6.29
N ALA A 32 6.32 0.67 -6.30
CA ALA A 32 4.94 0.69 -5.83
C ALA A 32 4.18 1.87 -6.44
N GLU A 33 2.86 1.71 -6.58
CA GLU A 33 1.96 2.74 -7.07
C GLU A 33 0.79 2.88 -6.10
N HIS A 34 0.56 4.09 -5.59
CA HIS A 34 -0.52 4.37 -4.66
C HIS A 34 -1.48 5.40 -5.25
N TYR A 35 -2.77 5.04 -5.26
CA TYR A 35 -3.85 5.96 -5.52
C TYR A 35 -4.35 6.52 -4.19
N ASP A 36 -4.01 7.77 -3.90
CA ASP A 36 -4.27 8.40 -2.63
C ASP A 36 -5.34 9.48 -2.75
N CYS A 37 -6.54 9.18 -2.25
CA CYS A 37 -7.65 10.13 -2.15
C CYS A 37 -7.75 10.79 -0.76
N SER A 38 -6.82 10.51 0.16
CA SER A 38 -6.81 11.07 1.50
C SER A 38 -6.15 12.45 1.55
N ASP A 39 -6.39 13.19 2.63
CA ASP A 39 -5.76 14.49 2.87
C ASP A 39 -4.36 14.38 3.50
N LYS A 40 -3.75 13.19 3.46
CA LYS A 40 -2.38 13.00 3.96
C LYS A 40 -1.37 13.78 3.11
N PRO A 41 -0.26 14.26 3.70
CA PRO A 41 0.80 14.91 2.94
C PRO A 41 1.47 13.93 1.97
N ILE A 42 2.04 14.47 0.89
CA ILE A 42 2.86 13.68 -0.03
C ILE A 42 4.13 13.18 0.66
N PRO A 43 4.70 12.03 0.26
CA PRO A 43 5.98 11.56 0.77
C PRO A 43 7.08 12.62 0.63
N GLN A 44 8.00 12.63 1.58
CA GLN A 44 9.17 13.51 1.58
C GLN A 44 10.45 12.67 1.57
N PRO A 45 11.62 13.25 1.22
CA PRO A 45 12.89 12.57 1.38
C PRO A 45 13.06 11.99 2.80
N GLY A 46 13.57 10.76 2.89
CA GLY A 46 13.65 9.96 4.12
C GLY A 46 12.44 9.05 4.36
N TYR A 47 11.33 9.25 3.64
CA TYR A 47 10.19 8.34 3.70
C TYR A 47 10.56 6.95 3.16
N ARG A 48 9.99 5.90 3.75
CA ARG A 48 10.17 4.51 3.34
C ARG A 48 8.82 3.85 3.09
N PRO A 49 8.50 3.41 1.86
CA PRO A 49 7.26 2.70 1.59
C PRO A 49 7.21 1.40 2.41
N LEU A 50 6.00 0.97 2.77
CA LEU A 50 5.80 -0.29 3.47
C LEU A 50 5.93 -1.46 2.48
N GLU A 51 6.52 -2.55 2.96
CA GLU A 51 6.57 -3.81 2.26
C GLU A 51 5.60 -4.79 2.91
N PHE A 52 4.78 -5.42 2.07
CA PHE A 52 3.76 -6.39 2.47
C PHE A 52 4.29 -7.78 2.16
N ILE A 53 4.36 -8.64 3.17
CA ILE A 53 5.00 -9.95 3.09
C ILE A 53 4.01 -11.03 3.52
N ARG A 54 4.07 -12.17 2.83
CA ARG A 54 3.40 -13.40 3.21
C ARG A 54 4.38 -14.30 3.92
N VAL A 55 4.08 -14.60 5.19
CA VAL A 55 4.76 -15.64 5.96
C VAL A 55 3.89 -16.89 5.91
N ASP A 56 4.33 -17.90 5.16
CA ASP A 56 3.51 -19.09 4.87
C ASP A 56 3.11 -19.87 6.12
N GLN A 57 3.97 -19.93 7.13
CA GLN A 57 3.67 -20.62 8.40
C GLN A 57 2.54 -19.97 9.20
N LEU A 58 2.28 -18.68 8.96
CA LEU A 58 1.28 -17.88 9.66
C LEU A 58 0.09 -17.52 8.75
N HIS A 59 0.06 -18.03 7.53
CA HIS A 59 -1.02 -17.76 6.59
C HIS A 59 -2.21 -18.67 6.90
N ASP A 60 -3.36 -18.04 7.13
CA ASP A 60 -4.65 -18.71 7.26
C ASP A 60 -5.53 -18.14 6.14
N PRO A 61 -5.93 -18.95 5.14
CA PRO A 61 -6.78 -18.49 4.04
C PRO A 61 -8.13 -17.91 4.48
N LYS A 62 -8.63 -18.25 5.68
CA LYS A 62 -9.90 -17.72 6.20
C LYS A 62 -9.76 -16.31 6.77
N GLN A 63 -8.59 -16.00 7.35
CA GLN A 63 -8.33 -14.73 8.03
C GLN A 63 -7.50 -13.77 7.17
N HIS A 64 -6.55 -14.31 6.41
CA HIS A 64 -5.55 -13.56 5.67
C HIS A 64 -5.82 -13.58 4.18
N GLY A 65 -5.65 -12.43 3.54
CA GLY A 65 -5.60 -12.31 2.08
C GLY A 65 -4.23 -12.73 1.54
N HIS A 66 -3.63 -11.91 0.68
CA HIS A 66 -2.33 -12.22 0.08
C HIS A 66 -1.12 -11.99 1.01
N SER A 67 -1.26 -11.20 2.08
CA SER A 67 -0.16 -10.84 2.97
C SER A 67 -0.57 -11.04 4.43
N THR A 68 0.39 -11.45 5.25
CA THR A 68 0.17 -11.71 6.69
C THR A 68 0.87 -10.67 7.56
N HIS A 69 1.95 -10.07 7.06
CA HIS A 69 2.76 -9.11 7.80
C HIS A 69 3.14 -7.92 6.91
N TYR A 70 3.51 -6.81 7.55
CA TYR A 70 4.18 -5.70 6.91
C TYR A 70 5.43 -5.30 7.67
N ARG A 71 6.35 -4.65 6.97
CA ARG A 71 7.49 -3.97 7.57
C ARG A 71 7.75 -2.64 6.86
N THR A 72 8.53 -1.79 7.50
CA THR A 72 9.14 -0.66 6.81
C THR A 72 10.09 -1.20 5.74
N GLY A 73 9.95 -0.71 4.51
CA GLY A 73 10.71 -1.21 3.37
C GLY A 73 12.19 -0.80 3.37
N ASP A 74 12.95 -1.47 2.52
CA ASP A 74 14.39 -1.26 2.34
C ASP A 74 14.70 -0.04 1.44
N TRP A 75 13.67 0.50 0.78
CA TRP A 75 13.79 1.65 -0.10
C TRP A 75 13.55 2.94 0.65
N GLU A 76 14.40 3.93 0.43
CA GLU A 76 14.28 5.26 1.03
C GLU A 76 14.14 6.31 -0.07
N VAL A 77 13.12 7.16 0.05
CA VAL A 77 12.88 8.28 -0.86
C VAL A 77 14.03 9.28 -0.73
N THR A 78 14.69 9.58 -1.84
CA THR A 78 15.80 10.56 -1.90
C THR A 78 15.37 11.85 -2.60
N ARG A 79 14.47 11.75 -3.58
CA ARG A 79 13.95 12.89 -4.35
C ARG A 79 12.47 12.71 -4.65
N VAL A 80 11.73 13.81 -4.61
CA VAL A 80 10.30 13.86 -4.91
C VAL A 80 10.07 14.89 -6.01
N GLU A 81 9.35 14.48 -7.05
CA GLU A 81 8.88 15.35 -8.13
C GLU A 81 7.36 15.36 -8.11
N SER A 82 6.75 16.54 -8.21
CA SER A 82 5.29 16.69 -8.23
C SER A 82 4.86 17.40 -9.50
N TYR A 83 3.85 16.83 -10.16
CA TYR A 83 3.26 17.34 -11.38
C TYR A 83 1.77 17.58 -11.14
N THR A 84 1.32 18.81 -11.36
CA THR A 84 -0.09 19.18 -11.31
C THR A 84 -0.60 19.27 -12.74
N PRO A 85 -1.67 18.55 -13.11
CA PRO A 85 -2.23 18.66 -14.46
C PRO A 85 -2.76 20.07 -14.73
N ASP A 86 -2.55 20.57 -15.95
CA ASP A 86 -3.08 21.88 -16.37
C ASP A 86 -4.61 21.88 -16.44
N VAL A 87 -5.20 20.71 -16.70
CA VAL A 87 -6.65 20.53 -16.81
C VAL A 87 -7.20 20.15 -15.43
N PRO A 88 -8.17 20.90 -14.88
CA PRO A 88 -8.74 20.59 -13.58
C PRO A 88 -9.68 19.37 -13.63
N THR A 89 -9.89 18.75 -12.47
CA THR A 89 -10.99 17.81 -12.21
C THR A 89 -12.33 18.47 -12.54
N PRO A 90 -13.28 17.80 -13.23
CA PRO A 90 -13.38 16.35 -13.47
C PRO A 90 -12.72 15.84 -14.75
N HIS A 91 -12.10 16.71 -15.56
CA HIS A 91 -11.53 16.32 -16.85
C HIS A 91 -10.14 15.67 -16.70
N SER A 92 -9.47 15.85 -15.56
CA SER A 92 -8.30 15.06 -15.15
C SER A 92 -8.69 13.97 -14.15
N GLN A 93 -8.05 12.81 -14.26
CA GLN A 93 -8.24 11.68 -13.33
C GLN A 93 -7.65 11.97 -11.93
N TYR A 94 -6.54 12.70 -11.89
CA TYR A 94 -5.80 13.05 -10.67
C TYR A 94 -5.62 14.56 -10.58
N ASP A 95 -5.61 15.07 -9.35
CA ASP A 95 -5.27 16.47 -9.07
C ASP A 95 -3.74 16.67 -9.05
N MET A 96 -2.98 15.60 -8.78
CA MET A 96 -1.52 15.62 -8.70
C MET A 96 -0.92 14.24 -8.99
N VAL A 97 0.22 14.21 -9.69
CA VAL A 97 1.08 13.03 -9.84
C VAL A 97 2.39 13.29 -9.12
N VAL A 98 2.81 12.36 -8.27
CA VAL A 98 4.02 12.45 -7.45
C VAL A 98 4.95 11.29 -7.79
N ILE A 99 6.18 11.59 -8.22
CA ILE A 99 7.22 10.60 -8.50
C ILE A 99 8.26 10.66 -7.39
N CYS A 100 8.35 9.59 -6.60
CA CYS A 100 9.32 9.41 -5.53
C CYS A 100 10.47 8.55 -6.03
N HIS A 101 11.65 9.15 -6.24
CA HIS A 101 12.88 8.43 -6.53
C HIS A 101 13.45 7.84 -5.25
N CYS A 102 13.75 6.56 -5.27
CA CYS A 102 14.10 5.77 -4.09
C CYS A 102 15.46 5.12 -4.26
N LYS A 103 16.32 5.28 -3.27
CA LYS A 103 17.59 4.55 -3.16
C LYS A 103 17.40 3.30 -2.32
N TYR A 104 18.08 2.23 -2.71
CA TYR A 104 18.16 1.03 -1.87
C TYR A 104 19.03 1.31 -0.65
N ASN A 105 18.44 1.26 0.55
CA ASN A 105 19.10 1.48 1.83
C ASN A 105 18.53 0.49 2.87
N PRO A 106 18.94 -0.80 2.82
CA PRO A 106 18.28 -1.88 3.53
C PRO A 106 18.34 -1.70 5.04
N ILE A 107 17.25 -2.05 5.72
CA ILE A 107 17.13 -1.94 7.17
C ILE A 107 16.59 -3.25 7.75
N ASN A 108 17.04 -3.56 8.98
CA ASN A 108 16.45 -4.65 9.74
C ASN A 108 15.18 -4.17 10.45
N ALA A 109 14.11 -3.93 9.66
CA ALA A 109 12.82 -3.53 10.19
C ALA A 109 12.05 -4.74 10.74
N PRO A 110 11.44 -4.65 11.94
CA PRO A 110 10.65 -5.74 12.49
C PRO A 110 9.40 -5.99 11.65
N LEU A 111 9.07 -7.27 11.46
CA LEU A 111 7.79 -7.69 10.87
C LEU A 111 6.67 -7.41 11.88
N LYS A 112 5.62 -6.75 11.41
CA LYS A 112 4.39 -6.50 12.17
C LYS A 112 3.25 -7.29 11.56
N PRO A 113 2.41 -7.98 12.36
CA PRO A 113 1.24 -8.65 11.82
C PRO A 113 0.31 -7.64 11.17
N MET A 114 -0.40 -8.05 10.12
CA MET A 114 -1.46 -7.25 9.52
C MET A 114 -2.51 -6.88 10.58
N PRO A 115 -3.00 -5.63 10.58
CA PRO A 115 -4.14 -5.30 11.43
C PRO A 115 -5.35 -6.13 11.02
N GLU A 116 -6.19 -6.47 12.00
CA GLU A 116 -7.47 -7.11 11.75
C GLU A 116 -8.33 -6.25 10.83
N ARG A 117 -9.23 -6.89 10.08
CA ARG A 117 -10.13 -6.20 9.15
C ARG A 117 -10.97 -5.20 9.93
N GLN A 118 -10.79 -3.92 9.64
CA GLN A 118 -11.63 -2.87 10.22
C GLN A 118 -12.97 -2.84 9.48
N VAL A 119 -14.05 -3.15 10.19
CA VAL A 119 -15.41 -3.10 9.67
C VAL A 119 -16.15 -1.94 10.34
N SER A 120 -16.63 -1.01 9.53
CA SER A 120 -17.46 0.12 9.97
C SER A 120 -18.91 -0.10 9.56
N ILE A 121 -19.81 0.70 10.13
CA ILE A 121 -21.22 0.74 9.73
C ILE A 121 -21.41 1.01 8.23
N ASP A 122 -20.50 1.75 7.60
CA ASP A 122 -20.55 2.05 6.17
C ASP A 122 -20.37 0.78 5.33
N SER A 123 -19.72 -0.26 5.90
CA SER A 123 -19.58 -1.57 5.27
C SER A 123 -20.93 -2.30 5.13
N PHE A 124 -21.95 -1.86 5.88
CA PHE A 124 -23.32 -2.35 5.86
C PHE A 124 -24.28 -1.36 5.20
N GLY A 125 -23.76 -0.38 4.44
CA GLY A 125 -24.59 0.64 3.79
C GLY A 125 -25.34 1.55 4.77
N GLY A 126 -24.85 1.68 6.01
CA GLY A 126 -25.50 2.46 7.07
C GLY A 126 -26.48 1.66 7.93
N ASP A 127 -26.66 0.36 7.68
CA ASP A 127 -27.52 -0.51 8.49
C ASP A 127 -26.88 -0.80 9.86
N LYS A 128 -27.43 -0.14 10.89
CA LYS A 128 -27.00 -0.27 12.28
C LYS A 128 -27.28 -1.66 12.85
N GLU A 129 -28.41 -2.27 12.49
CA GLU A 129 -28.82 -3.55 13.06
C GLU A 129 -27.94 -4.67 12.51
N ALA A 130 -27.69 -4.66 11.20
CA ALA A 130 -26.76 -5.60 10.57
C ALA A 130 -25.34 -5.48 11.15
N TYR A 131 -24.87 -4.26 11.40
CA TYR A 131 -23.56 -4.03 12.03
C TYR A 131 -23.48 -4.58 13.46
N GLN A 132 -24.52 -4.37 14.29
CA GLN A 132 -24.56 -4.90 15.66
C GLN A 132 -24.63 -6.43 15.67
N ASN A 133 -25.46 -7.04 14.82
CA ASN A 133 -25.54 -8.49 14.69
C ASN A 133 -24.19 -9.10 14.29
N TRP A 134 -23.45 -8.44 13.39
CA TRP A 134 -22.09 -8.86 13.03
C TRP A 134 -21.13 -8.79 14.22
N LEU A 135 -21.11 -7.67 14.95
CA LEU A 135 -20.26 -7.50 16.15
C LEU A 135 -20.54 -8.54 17.23
N GLU A 136 -21.78 -8.98 17.38
CA GLU A 136 -22.17 -10.04 18.32
C GLU A 136 -21.73 -11.42 17.84
N SER A 137 -21.82 -11.70 16.52
CA SER A 137 -21.39 -12.96 15.93
C SER A 137 -19.86 -13.15 15.93
N ASP A 138 -19.09 -12.10 15.71
CA ASP A 138 -17.61 -12.15 15.63
C ASP A 138 -16.96 -12.28 17.02
N LYS A 139 -17.68 -11.90 18.08
CA LYS A 139 -17.25 -12.05 19.48
C LYS A 139 -17.51 -13.44 20.06
N GLN A 140 -18.27 -14.30 19.40
CA GLN A 140 -18.42 -15.67 19.85
C GLN A 140 -17.17 -16.46 19.43
N PRO A 141 -16.38 -17.00 20.37
CA PRO A 141 -15.24 -17.83 20.02
C PRO A 141 -15.77 -19.03 19.24
N THR A 142 -15.17 -19.30 18.08
CA THR A 142 -15.43 -20.50 17.30
C THR A 142 -15.12 -21.71 18.19
N GLU A 143 -16.15 -22.38 18.70
CA GLU A 143 -16.00 -23.68 19.34
C GLU A 143 -15.47 -24.66 18.28
N VAL A 144 -14.31 -25.26 18.56
CA VAL A 144 -13.67 -26.30 17.75
C VAL A 144 -14.22 -27.66 18.15
#